data_AF-A0A0D0DAR5-F1
#
_entry.id   AF-A0A0D0DAR5-F1
#
_cell.length_a   1.000
_cell.length_b   1.000
_cell.length_c   1.000
_cell.angle_alpha   90.00
_cell.angle_beta   90.00
_cell.angle_gamma   90.00
#
_symmetry.space_group_name_H-M   'P 1'
#
loop_
_entity.id
_entity.type
_entity.pdbx_description
1 polymer ?
#
loop_
_entity_poly.entity_id
_entity_poly.type
_entity_poly.pdbx_seq_one_letter_code
_entity_poly.pdbx_strand_id
1 'polypeptide(L)'
;MPHNHQHHHSEGCDHESHDHNAGVGSTDNLFPYIDRPNVIALNAIELGSSVIKPWHERTNEDVYLESDADEQLIIRVPFTGSVKLRSLLLKAGPGDQTPGKISLFANESSLDFNDVYDKPPTQEFEVAEGRDVGEYAVKTAKFSNLSSVTLFISCNRGADVTRVYYVGFLGHWTERRSDPVITVYEAQANLADHQKIQGTDSNFTTPHT
;
A
#
# COMPACT_ATOMS: atom_id res chain seq x y z
N MET A 1 21.04 -71.41 -22.91
CA MET A 1 20.32 -70.27 -23.57
C MET A 1 20.08 -69.19 -22.51
N PRO A 2 20.13 -67.90 -22.87
CA PRO A 2 21.19 -67.02 -22.33
C PRO A 2 20.72 -65.74 -21.59
N HIS A 3 21.73 -64.98 -21.14
CA HIS A 3 21.85 -63.52 -20.92
C HIS A 3 21.23 -62.80 -19.72
N ASN A 4 22.16 -62.30 -18.88
CA ASN A 4 22.11 -61.07 -18.09
C ASN A 4 21.87 -59.85 -18.99
N HIS A 5 21.00 -58.90 -18.59
CA HIS A 5 21.06 -57.51 -19.07
C HIS A 5 20.48 -56.50 -18.06
N GLN A 6 21.36 -55.57 -17.70
CA GLN A 6 21.14 -54.24 -17.15
C GLN A 6 20.04 -53.47 -17.86
N HIS A 7 19.19 -52.73 -17.14
CA HIS A 7 18.60 -51.49 -17.68
C HIS A 7 18.54 -50.39 -16.62
N HIS A 8 19.01 -49.24 -17.09
CA HIS A 8 19.21 -47.94 -16.48
C HIS A 8 17.94 -47.12 -16.69
N HIS A 9 17.44 -46.42 -15.67
CA HIS A 9 16.66 -45.20 -15.90
C HIS A 9 17.03 -44.14 -14.88
N SER A 10 17.44 -43.02 -15.47
CA SER A 10 17.93 -41.77 -14.94
C SER A 10 16.79 -40.79 -14.65
N GLU A 11 17.11 -39.81 -13.81
CA GLU A 11 16.55 -38.46 -13.70
C GLU A 11 15.05 -38.25 -13.47
N GLY A 12 14.78 -37.67 -12.32
CA GLY A 12 13.58 -36.90 -12.01
C GLY A 12 13.83 -36.08 -10.74
N CYS A 13 14.55 -34.96 -10.88
CA CYS A 13 14.68 -33.95 -9.82
C CYS A 13 13.32 -33.26 -9.65
N ASP A 14 12.41 -33.86 -8.87
CA ASP A 14 11.23 -33.15 -8.42
C ASP A 14 11.61 -32.33 -7.19
N HIS A 15 11.71 -31.03 -7.44
CA HIS A 15 11.94 -29.98 -6.48
C HIS A 15 10.78 -30.02 -5.49
N GLU A 16 11.00 -30.58 -4.30
CA GLU A 16 10.02 -30.59 -3.20
C GLU A 16 9.56 -29.14 -2.96
N SER A 17 8.37 -28.85 -3.47
CA SER A 17 7.70 -27.58 -3.26
C SER A 17 7.47 -27.44 -1.77
N HIS A 18 8.07 -26.39 -1.22
CA HIS A 18 8.08 -26.05 0.19
C HIS A 18 6.74 -26.31 0.88
N ASP A 19 6.86 -27.14 1.90
CA ASP A 19 5.85 -27.57 2.86
C ASP A 19 4.94 -26.42 3.33
N HIS A 20 3.65 -26.70 3.27
CA HIS A 20 2.56 -25.87 3.72
C HIS A 20 2.52 -25.87 5.25
N ASN A 21 3.08 -24.85 5.88
CA ASN A 21 2.85 -24.60 7.31
C ASN A 21 1.40 -24.12 7.53
N ALA A 22 0.46 -25.06 7.63
CA ALA A 22 -0.97 -24.84 7.85
C ALA A 22 -1.30 -24.53 9.33
N GLY A 23 -0.60 -23.58 9.93
CA GLY A 23 -0.82 -23.20 11.35
C GLY A 23 -0.31 -21.82 11.74
N VAL A 24 0.65 -21.27 11.01
CA VAL A 24 1.00 -19.84 11.04
C VAL A 24 0.37 -19.28 9.77
N GLY A 25 -0.42 -18.19 9.85
CA GLY A 25 -0.90 -17.51 8.64
C GLY A 25 0.24 -17.37 7.64
N SER A 26 -0.04 -17.53 6.35
CA SER A 26 0.97 -17.49 5.30
C SER A 26 1.99 -16.39 5.61
N THR A 27 3.29 -16.66 5.51
CA THR A 27 4.35 -15.72 5.92
C THR A 27 4.29 -14.39 5.18
N ASP A 28 3.43 -14.30 4.17
CA ASP A 28 3.12 -13.10 3.42
C ASP A 28 1.88 -12.34 3.91
N ASN A 29 1.20 -12.75 4.99
CA ASN A 29 0.06 -12.00 5.51
C ASN A 29 0.48 -10.68 6.16
N LEU A 30 -0.11 -9.57 5.69
CA LEU A 30 0.30 -8.23 6.11
C LEU A 30 -0.52 -7.64 7.26
N PHE A 31 -1.52 -8.35 7.81
CA PHE A 31 -2.35 -7.88 8.93
C PHE A 31 -1.57 -7.27 10.10
N PRO A 32 -0.47 -7.89 10.63
CA PRO A 32 0.26 -7.31 11.77
C PRO A 32 1.00 -6.00 11.42
N TYR A 33 1.18 -5.70 10.14
CA TYR A 33 1.93 -4.54 9.65
C TYR A 33 1.04 -3.40 9.16
N ILE A 34 -0.28 -3.51 9.35
CA ILE A 34 -1.23 -2.43 9.03
C ILE A 34 -1.36 -1.52 10.25
N ASP A 35 -1.23 -0.22 10.01
CA ASP A 35 -1.49 0.82 11.01
C ASP A 35 -3.01 1.07 11.13
N ARG A 36 -3.68 0.09 11.75
CA ARG A 36 -5.15 0.00 11.86
C ARG A 36 -5.81 1.26 12.46
N PRO A 37 -5.26 1.90 13.52
CA PRO A 37 -5.84 3.14 14.05
C PRO A 37 -5.92 4.29 13.03
N ASN A 38 -5.05 4.28 12.01
CA ASN A 38 -4.98 5.32 10.99
C ASN A 38 -5.60 4.89 9.65
N VAL A 39 -6.35 3.78 9.62
CA VAL A 39 -7.16 3.41 8.44
C VAL A 39 -8.34 4.36 8.33
N ILE A 40 -8.48 5.00 7.18
CA ILE A 40 -9.54 5.98 6.90
C ILE A 40 -10.47 5.40 5.84
N ALA A 41 -11.78 5.54 6.06
CA ALA A 41 -12.80 5.31 5.05
C ALA A 41 -13.55 6.61 4.76
N LEU A 42 -13.81 6.90 3.48
CA LEU A 42 -14.64 8.02 3.03
C LEU A 42 -15.93 7.49 2.41
N ASN A 43 -17.01 8.25 2.57
CA ASN A 43 -18.38 7.86 2.23
C ASN A 43 -18.82 6.57 2.92
N ALA A 44 -18.43 6.37 4.19
CA ALA A 44 -18.74 5.16 4.93
C ALA A 44 -19.38 5.49 6.29
N ILE A 45 -20.30 4.62 6.72
CA ILE A 45 -21.00 4.74 8.01
C ILE A 45 -20.07 4.35 9.17
N GLU A 46 -19.24 3.34 8.96
CA GLU A 46 -18.35 2.75 9.97
C GLU A 46 -16.88 3.14 9.76
N LEU A 47 -16.04 2.90 10.76
CA LEU A 47 -14.59 3.10 10.65
C LEU A 47 -13.99 2.12 9.63
N GLY A 48 -13.07 2.60 8.78
CA GLY A 48 -12.42 1.74 7.79
C GLY A 48 -11.60 0.59 8.39
N SER A 49 -11.16 0.70 9.65
CA SER A 49 -10.46 -0.35 10.37
C SER A 49 -11.35 -1.57 10.69
N SER A 50 -12.68 -1.43 10.66
CA SER A 50 -13.67 -2.48 10.94
C SER A 50 -13.56 -3.69 10.00
N VAL A 51 -13.12 -3.47 8.75
CA VAL A 51 -12.94 -4.51 7.73
C VAL A 51 -11.52 -5.06 7.67
N ILE A 52 -10.59 -4.50 8.44
CA ILE A 52 -9.22 -5.02 8.59
C ILE A 52 -9.21 -6.05 9.72
N LYS A 53 -9.42 -7.32 9.38
CA LYS A 53 -9.54 -8.43 10.35
C LYS A 53 -8.37 -9.41 10.26
N PRO A 54 -8.08 -10.19 11.32
CA PRO A 54 -7.15 -11.30 11.19
C PRO A 54 -7.73 -12.38 10.25
N TRP A 55 -6.86 -13.20 9.66
CA TRP A 55 -7.27 -14.19 8.66
C TRP A 55 -8.35 -15.18 9.13
N HIS A 56 -8.37 -15.54 10.41
CA HIS A 56 -9.36 -16.46 10.98
C HIS A 56 -10.76 -15.84 11.11
N GLU A 57 -10.87 -14.50 11.10
CA GLU A 57 -12.14 -13.76 11.17
C GLU A 57 -12.63 -13.28 9.79
N ARG A 58 -11.91 -13.58 8.70
CA ARG A 58 -12.21 -13.09 7.35
C ARG A 58 -13.62 -13.45 6.84
N THR A 59 -14.23 -14.48 7.42
CA THR A 59 -15.59 -14.93 7.06
C THR A 59 -16.67 -14.39 7.99
N ASN A 60 -16.31 -13.69 9.07
CA ASN A 60 -17.29 -13.06 9.95
C ASN A 60 -17.95 -11.86 9.25
N GLU A 61 -19.27 -11.89 9.15
CA GLU A 61 -20.10 -10.88 8.51
C GLU A 61 -20.86 -9.97 9.49
N ASP A 62 -20.65 -10.13 10.81
CA ASP A 62 -21.32 -9.34 11.85
C ASP A 62 -20.85 -7.88 11.84
N VAL A 63 -19.59 -7.67 11.46
CA VAL A 63 -18.95 -6.35 11.32
C VAL A 63 -18.63 -6.11 9.85
N TYR A 64 -19.04 -4.96 9.31
CA TYR A 64 -18.84 -4.60 7.92
C TYR A 64 -18.69 -3.08 7.75
N LEU A 65 -18.15 -2.68 6.61
CA LEU A 65 -18.14 -1.31 6.13
C LEU A 65 -19.22 -1.19 5.04
N GLU A 66 -20.11 -0.22 5.20
CA GLU A 66 -21.15 0.11 4.22
C GLU A 66 -21.02 1.57 3.82
N SER A 67 -21.32 1.86 2.56
CA SER A 67 -21.32 3.21 2.04
C SER A 67 -22.54 4.02 2.53
N ASP A 68 -22.35 5.32 2.73
CA ASP A 68 -23.34 6.18 3.40
C ASP A 68 -24.38 6.77 2.44
N ALA A 69 -23.95 7.29 1.28
CA ALA A 69 -24.84 8.02 0.37
C ALA A 69 -25.10 7.30 -0.97
N ASP A 70 -24.08 6.65 -1.52
CA ASP A 70 -24.11 6.01 -2.84
C ASP A 70 -23.18 4.80 -2.85
N GLU A 71 -22.96 4.18 -4.02
CA GLU A 71 -22.13 3.00 -4.19
C GLU A 71 -20.62 3.22 -3.97
N GLN A 72 -20.15 4.45 -3.86
CA GLN A 72 -18.72 4.76 -3.89
C GLN A 72 -18.07 4.64 -2.51
N LEU A 73 -16.86 4.10 -2.45
CA LEU A 73 -16.07 4.04 -1.21
C LEU A 73 -14.60 4.30 -1.49
N ILE A 74 -13.95 5.03 -0.58
CA ILE A 74 -12.49 5.12 -0.54
C ILE A 74 -12.01 4.53 0.79
N ILE A 75 -11.09 3.58 0.76
CA ILE A 75 -10.45 3.00 1.95
C ILE A 75 -8.94 3.20 1.84
N ARG A 76 -8.37 3.97 2.76
CA ARG A 76 -6.94 4.29 2.82
C ARG A 76 -6.29 3.46 3.92
N VAL A 77 -5.33 2.61 3.53
CA VAL A 77 -4.68 1.66 4.43
C VAL A 77 -3.20 1.97 4.54
N PRO A 78 -2.75 2.59 5.66
CA PRO A 78 -1.33 2.77 5.95
C PRO A 78 -0.68 1.48 6.50
N PHE A 79 0.60 1.32 6.19
CA PHE A 79 1.46 0.26 6.72
C PHE A 79 2.51 0.84 7.65
N THR A 80 2.96 0.05 8.62
CA THR A 80 3.97 0.44 9.63
C THR A 80 5.42 0.41 9.10
N GLY A 81 5.62 0.12 7.82
CA GLY A 81 6.94 0.04 7.18
C GLY A 81 6.80 0.00 5.66
N SER A 82 7.83 -0.50 4.96
CA SER A 82 7.78 -0.64 3.50
C SER A 82 7.22 -2.01 3.12
N VAL A 83 6.21 -2.01 2.25
CA VAL A 83 5.54 -3.22 1.77
C VAL A 83 5.78 -3.43 0.28
N LYS A 84 6.13 -4.67 -0.08
CA LYS A 84 6.04 -5.21 -1.44
C LYS A 84 4.77 -6.05 -1.56
N LEU A 85 3.71 -5.46 -2.13
CA LEU A 85 2.39 -6.08 -2.21
C LEU A 85 2.33 -7.16 -3.29
N ARG A 86 1.72 -8.30 -2.96
CA ARG A 86 1.47 -9.43 -3.86
C ARG A 86 0.01 -9.53 -4.25
N SER A 87 -0.90 -9.45 -3.27
CA SER A 87 -2.35 -9.58 -3.53
C SER A 87 -3.18 -8.73 -2.56
N LEU A 88 -4.31 -8.23 -3.07
CA LEU A 88 -5.45 -7.77 -2.28
C LEU A 88 -6.38 -8.95 -2.01
N LEU A 89 -6.87 -9.07 -0.79
CA LEU A 89 -7.91 -10.01 -0.39
C LEU A 89 -9.18 -9.23 -0.06
N LEU A 90 -10.31 -9.65 -0.61
CA LEU A 90 -11.58 -8.94 -0.44
C LEU A 90 -12.73 -9.90 -0.24
N LYS A 91 -13.58 -9.63 0.76
CA LYS A 91 -14.92 -10.18 0.88
C LYS A 91 -15.91 -9.03 0.94
N ALA A 92 -16.93 -9.06 0.09
CA ALA A 92 -17.90 -7.97 -0.08
C ALA A 92 -19.27 -8.53 -0.52
N GLY A 93 -20.27 -7.67 -0.66
CA GLY A 93 -21.64 -8.03 -1.04
C GLY A 93 -22.60 -8.18 0.15
N PRO A 94 -23.60 -9.07 0.11
CA PRO A 94 -23.92 -10.03 -0.95
C PRO A 94 -24.65 -9.41 -2.16
N GLY A 95 -24.67 -10.16 -3.27
CA GLY A 95 -25.47 -9.85 -4.46
C GLY A 95 -25.11 -8.49 -5.03
N ASP A 96 -26.14 -7.66 -5.25
CA ASP A 96 -26.00 -6.38 -5.93
C ASP A 96 -25.13 -5.35 -5.15
N GLN A 97 -24.96 -5.55 -3.84
CA GLN A 97 -24.06 -4.73 -2.99
C GLN A 97 -22.57 -5.03 -3.20
N THR A 98 -22.25 -6.04 -4.02
CA THR A 98 -20.87 -6.42 -4.31
C THR A 98 -20.23 -5.34 -5.18
N PRO A 99 -19.00 -4.86 -4.87
CA PRO A 99 -18.26 -3.98 -5.76
C PRO A 99 -18.22 -4.56 -7.18
N GLY A 100 -18.43 -3.72 -8.18
CA GLY A 100 -18.24 -4.09 -9.59
C GLY A 100 -16.79 -3.96 -10.00
N LYS A 101 -16.15 -2.88 -9.51
CA LYS A 101 -14.78 -2.50 -9.85
C LYS A 101 -14.05 -1.93 -8.63
N ILE A 102 -12.77 -2.29 -8.49
CA ILE A 102 -11.85 -1.71 -7.52
C ILE A 102 -10.62 -1.17 -8.22
N SER A 103 -10.25 0.06 -7.88
CA SER A 103 -9.04 0.73 -8.34
C SER A 103 -8.07 0.90 -7.16
N LEU A 104 -6.83 0.47 -7.35
CA LEU A 104 -5.75 0.58 -6.37
C LEU A 104 -4.80 1.72 -6.70
N PHE A 105 -4.49 2.52 -5.70
CA PHE A 105 -3.51 3.60 -5.77
C PHE A 105 -2.38 3.35 -4.77
N ALA A 106 -1.15 3.24 -5.27
CA ALA A 106 0.05 3.09 -4.47
C ALA A 106 0.49 4.43 -3.87
N ASN A 107 0.71 4.49 -2.55
CA ASN A 107 1.27 5.66 -1.85
C ASN A 107 0.45 6.96 -1.93
N GLU A 108 -0.85 6.87 -2.19
CA GLU A 108 -1.75 8.02 -2.28
C GLU A 108 -2.58 8.16 -1.00
N SER A 109 -1.97 8.63 0.09
CA SER A 109 -2.59 8.67 1.43
C SER A 109 -3.63 9.77 1.64
N SER A 110 -3.72 10.75 0.74
CA SER A 110 -4.65 11.88 0.82
C SER A 110 -5.74 11.85 -0.26
N LEU A 111 -5.76 10.84 -1.11
CA LEU A 111 -6.59 10.77 -2.31
C LEU A 111 -8.08 10.73 -2.01
N ASP A 112 -8.81 11.72 -2.54
CA ASP A 112 -10.24 11.93 -2.35
C ASP A 112 -11.05 11.64 -3.62
N PHE A 113 -12.37 11.92 -3.58
CA PHE A 113 -13.27 11.67 -4.71
C PHE A 113 -13.06 12.60 -5.91
N ASN A 114 -12.37 13.74 -5.76
CA ASN A 114 -11.99 14.55 -6.93
C ASN A 114 -10.73 13.97 -7.57
N ASP A 115 -9.74 13.61 -6.75
CA ASP A 115 -8.46 13.07 -7.20
C ASP A 115 -8.60 11.75 -7.98
N VAL A 116 -9.51 10.85 -7.57
CA VAL A 116 -9.69 9.51 -8.19
C VAL A 116 -10.05 9.57 -9.67
N TYR A 117 -10.67 10.66 -10.13
CA TYR A 117 -11.05 10.82 -11.53
C TYR A 117 -9.95 11.46 -12.38
N ASP A 118 -9.07 12.24 -11.75
CA ASP A 118 -7.96 12.93 -12.43
C ASP A 118 -6.67 12.10 -12.46
N LYS A 119 -6.50 11.18 -11.50
CA LYS A 119 -5.30 10.34 -11.40
C LYS A 119 -5.56 8.93 -11.93
N PRO A 120 -4.69 8.41 -12.81
CA PRO A 120 -4.81 7.02 -13.24
C PRO A 120 -4.46 6.07 -12.09
N PRO A 121 -5.28 5.04 -11.82
CA PRO A 121 -4.96 4.06 -10.80
C PRO A 121 -3.74 3.23 -11.16
N THR A 122 -3.01 2.78 -10.15
CA THR A 122 -1.83 1.93 -10.32
C THR A 122 -2.22 0.59 -10.97
N GLN A 123 -3.36 0.03 -10.52
CA GLN A 123 -3.98 -1.17 -11.08
C GLN A 123 -5.48 -1.21 -10.75
N GLU A 124 -6.29 -1.81 -11.61
CA GLU A 124 -7.72 -2.00 -11.42
C GLU A 124 -8.10 -3.47 -11.52
N PHE A 125 -9.22 -3.82 -10.91
CA PHE A 125 -9.80 -5.15 -10.91
C PHE A 125 -11.31 -5.08 -11.12
N GLU A 126 -11.83 -5.99 -11.94
CA GLU A 126 -13.25 -6.37 -11.86
C GLU A 126 -13.40 -7.35 -10.70
N VAL A 127 -14.38 -7.08 -9.83
CA VAL A 127 -14.62 -7.89 -8.65
C VAL A 127 -15.64 -8.97 -9.00
N ALA A 128 -15.24 -10.23 -8.84
CA ALA A 128 -16.14 -11.35 -9.11
C ALA A 128 -17.27 -11.38 -8.08
N GLU A 129 -18.48 -11.70 -8.53
CA GLU A 129 -19.58 -11.95 -7.62
C GLU A 129 -19.33 -13.29 -6.90
N GLY A 130 -19.40 -13.25 -5.58
CA GLY A 130 -19.12 -14.42 -4.76
C GLY A 130 -19.28 -14.12 -3.28
N ARG A 131 -19.44 -15.19 -2.51
CA ARG A 131 -19.53 -15.11 -1.03
C ARG A 131 -18.18 -15.37 -0.36
N ASP A 132 -17.23 -15.97 -1.08
CA ASP A 132 -15.89 -16.26 -0.56
C ASP A 132 -14.97 -15.04 -0.63
N VAL A 133 -13.82 -15.15 0.04
CA VAL A 133 -12.76 -14.14 -0.05
C VAL A 133 -12.08 -14.27 -1.42
N GLY A 134 -12.21 -13.25 -2.25
CA GLY A 134 -11.50 -13.15 -3.52
C GLY A 134 -10.06 -12.68 -3.32
N GLU A 135 -9.13 -13.28 -4.07
CA GLU A 135 -7.73 -12.86 -4.14
C GLU A 135 -7.43 -12.19 -5.48
N TYR A 136 -6.95 -10.94 -5.42
CA TYR A 136 -6.66 -10.09 -6.56
C TYR A 136 -5.16 -9.82 -6.62
N ALA A 137 -4.45 -10.59 -7.46
CA ALA A 137 -3.01 -10.48 -7.62
C ALA A 137 -2.62 -9.15 -8.27
N VAL A 138 -1.67 -8.42 -7.67
CA VAL A 138 -1.16 -7.16 -8.21
C VAL A 138 0.10 -7.39 -9.06
N LYS A 139 0.39 -6.44 -9.95
CA LYS A 139 1.69 -6.35 -10.61
C LYS A 139 2.72 -5.86 -9.60
N THR A 140 3.35 -6.78 -8.88
CA THR A 140 4.23 -6.49 -7.75
C THR A 140 5.31 -5.42 -8.02
N ALA A 141 5.81 -5.30 -9.26
CA ALA A 141 6.74 -4.24 -9.66
C ALA A 141 6.19 -2.82 -9.47
N LYS A 142 4.87 -2.62 -9.59
CA LYS A 142 4.19 -1.34 -9.35
C LYS A 142 3.90 -1.08 -7.87
N PHE A 143 4.04 -2.10 -7.02
CA PHE A 143 3.67 -2.07 -5.60
C PHE A 143 4.81 -2.56 -4.70
N SER A 144 6.07 -2.27 -5.06
CA SER A 144 7.24 -2.84 -4.39
C SER A 144 7.74 -2.07 -3.17
N ASN A 145 7.25 -0.84 -2.95
CA ASN A 145 7.68 0.04 -1.87
C ASN A 145 6.50 0.91 -1.40
N LEU A 146 5.50 0.28 -0.82
CA LEU A 146 4.31 0.95 -0.30
C LEU A 146 4.52 1.35 1.17
N SER A 147 4.19 2.59 1.49
CA SER A 147 3.80 3.04 2.83
C SER A 147 2.31 2.92 3.06
N SER A 148 1.52 3.02 1.99
CA SER A 148 0.08 2.97 2.04
C SER A 148 -0.47 2.48 0.71
N VAL A 149 -1.69 1.95 0.76
CA VAL A 149 -2.50 1.64 -0.41
C VAL A 149 -3.88 2.22 -0.22
N THR A 150 -4.41 2.83 -1.27
CA THR A 150 -5.77 3.36 -1.28
C THR A 150 -6.61 2.56 -2.26
N LEU A 151 -7.75 2.07 -1.78
CA LEU A 151 -8.76 1.35 -2.54
C LEU A 151 -9.87 2.33 -2.87
N PHE A 152 -10.24 2.40 -4.13
CA PHE A 152 -11.44 3.11 -4.58
C PHE A 152 -12.41 2.10 -5.18
N ILE A 153 -13.62 2.03 -4.64
CA ILE A 153 -14.74 1.31 -5.23
C ILE A 153 -15.61 2.36 -5.92
N SER A 154 -15.70 2.28 -7.25
CA SER A 154 -16.42 3.27 -8.06
C SER A 154 -17.89 2.92 -8.26
N CYS A 155 -18.22 1.63 -8.20
CA CYS A 155 -19.56 1.11 -8.42
C CYS A 155 -19.77 -0.28 -7.82
N ASN A 156 -21.02 -0.70 -7.71
CA ASN A 156 -21.44 -2.05 -7.34
C ASN A 156 -22.21 -2.74 -8.49
N ARG A 157 -22.99 -3.78 -8.18
CA ARG A 157 -23.71 -4.61 -9.16
C ARG A 157 -25.17 -4.19 -9.36
N GLY A 158 -25.57 -3.01 -8.89
CA GLY A 158 -26.90 -2.42 -9.09
C GLY A 158 -27.67 -2.09 -7.82
N ALA A 159 -27.01 -2.13 -6.65
CA ALA A 159 -27.59 -1.71 -5.38
C ALA A 159 -27.31 -0.23 -5.10
N ASP A 160 -28.08 0.38 -4.20
CA ASP A 160 -27.87 1.77 -3.81
C ASP A 160 -26.58 1.96 -2.99
N VAL A 161 -26.15 0.92 -2.27
CA VAL A 161 -24.97 0.96 -1.37
C VAL A 161 -24.06 -0.24 -1.58
N THR A 162 -22.78 -0.02 -1.33
CA THR A 162 -21.73 -1.04 -1.37
C THR A 162 -21.43 -1.53 0.03
N ARG A 163 -21.20 -2.85 0.18
CA ARG A 163 -20.84 -3.45 1.46
C ARG A 163 -19.57 -4.30 1.38
N VAL A 164 -18.66 -4.08 2.32
CA VAL A 164 -17.37 -4.77 2.44
C VAL A 164 -17.26 -5.42 3.82
N TYR A 165 -16.89 -6.69 3.89
CA TYR A 165 -16.74 -7.45 5.14
C TYR A 165 -15.29 -7.66 5.54
N TYR A 166 -14.40 -7.72 4.57
CA TYR A 166 -12.99 -8.03 4.79
C TYR A 166 -12.12 -7.38 3.73
N VAL A 167 -11.06 -6.71 4.18
CA VAL A 167 -9.94 -6.26 3.37
C VAL A 167 -8.66 -6.80 4.00
N GLY A 168 -7.92 -7.60 3.24
CA GLY A 168 -6.64 -8.16 3.63
C GLY A 168 -5.59 -7.95 2.55
N PHE A 169 -4.32 -8.12 2.92
CA PHE A 169 -3.21 -7.95 1.98
C PHE A 169 -2.19 -9.06 2.19
N LEU A 170 -1.66 -9.57 1.08
CA LEU A 170 -0.55 -10.52 1.06
C LEU A 170 0.66 -9.87 0.38
N GLY A 171 1.86 -10.06 0.91
CA GLY A 171 3.10 -9.48 0.42
C GLY A 171 4.24 -9.60 1.43
N HIS A 172 5.32 -8.85 1.21
CA HIS A 172 6.45 -8.81 2.12
C HIS A 172 6.58 -7.45 2.77
N TRP A 173 6.74 -7.43 4.08
CA TRP A 173 7.03 -6.23 4.84
C TRP A 173 8.53 -6.13 5.14
N THR A 174 9.03 -4.90 5.17
CA THR A 174 10.38 -4.57 5.58
C THR A 174 10.34 -3.34 6.47
N GLU A 175 11.20 -3.34 7.51
CA GLU A 175 11.31 -2.21 8.42
C GLU A 175 11.79 -0.97 7.67
N ARG A 176 11.08 0.16 7.86
CA ARG A 176 11.53 1.44 7.33
C ARG A 176 12.47 2.08 8.33
N ARG A 177 13.77 2.09 8.03
CA ARG A 177 14.74 2.91 8.78
C ARG A 177 14.44 4.38 8.50
N SER A 178 13.91 5.06 9.50
CA SER A 178 13.80 6.51 9.49
C SER A 178 15.09 7.08 10.09
N ASP A 179 16.18 7.06 9.33
CA ASP A 179 17.34 7.86 9.71
C ASP A 179 16.96 9.34 9.47
N PRO A 180 16.83 10.18 10.52
CA PRO A 180 16.59 11.59 10.31
C PRO A 180 17.77 12.14 9.51
N VAL A 181 17.49 12.75 8.36
CA VAL A 181 18.50 13.54 7.65
C VAL A 181 18.82 14.72 8.56
N ILE A 182 19.84 14.57 9.40
CA ILE A 182 20.42 15.69 10.16
C ILE A 182 21.12 16.56 9.12
N THR A 183 20.37 17.46 8.48
CA THR A 183 20.96 18.56 7.73
C THR A 183 21.59 19.49 8.75
N VAL A 184 22.85 19.23 9.11
CA VAL A 184 23.70 20.24 9.72
C VAL A 184 23.91 21.29 8.65
N TYR A 185 23.08 22.33 8.65
CA TYR A 185 23.41 23.56 7.94
C TYR A 185 24.63 24.15 8.66
N GLU A 186 25.82 23.93 8.11
CA GLU A 186 27.02 24.64 8.50
C GLU A 186 26.86 26.11 8.14
N ALA A 187 26.14 26.88 8.96
CA ALA A 187 26.23 28.33 8.95
C ALA A 187 27.52 28.75 9.67
N GLN A 188 28.67 28.34 9.14
CA GLN A 188 29.92 29.03 9.46
C GLN A 188 30.04 30.21 8.50
N ALA A 189 29.67 31.39 8.99
CA ALA A 189 30.04 32.63 8.32
C ALA A 189 31.58 32.69 8.26
N ASN A 190 32.14 32.46 7.08
CA ASN A 190 33.57 32.60 6.85
C ASN A 190 33.87 34.12 6.78
N LEU A 191 34.48 34.68 7.83
CA LEU A 191 34.87 36.10 7.94
C LEU A 191 35.85 36.57 6.84
N ALA A 192 36.25 35.68 5.93
CA ALA A 192 37.16 35.97 4.82
C ALA A 192 36.47 36.46 3.52
N ASP A 193 35.14 36.36 3.40
CA ASP A 193 34.43 36.70 2.13
C ASP A 193 33.87 38.13 2.07
N HIS A 194 34.14 38.95 3.09
CA HIS A 194 33.83 40.38 2.99
C HIS A 194 35.00 41.10 2.29
N GLN A 195 34.80 41.44 1.02
CA GLN A 195 35.71 42.32 0.27
C GLN A 195 35.86 43.65 1.04
N LYS A 196 37.06 43.94 1.57
CA LYS A 196 37.38 45.28 2.08
C LYS A 196 37.30 46.25 0.89
N ILE A 197 36.35 47.18 0.94
CA ILE A 197 36.32 48.31 0.00
C ILE A 197 37.64 49.08 0.12
N GLN A 198 38.40 49.06 -0.98
CA GLN A 198 39.68 49.72 -1.13
C GLN A 198 39.44 51.11 -1.74
N GLY A 199 39.77 52.17 -1.00
CA GLY A 199 39.92 53.52 -1.57
C GLY A 199 39.01 54.61 -0.97
N THR A 200 39.39 55.13 0.19
CA THR A 200 39.19 56.55 0.53
C THR A 200 40.40 57.05 1.32
N ASP A 201 41.58 57.05 0.70
CA ASP A 201 42.66 57.95 1.08
C ASP A 201 42.38 59.30 0.41
N SER A 202 41.38 60.02 0.93
CA SER A 202 41.11 61.39 0.54
C SER A 202 42.04 62.30 1.33
N ASN A 203 43.14 62.64 0.68
CA ASN A 203 44.15 63.61 1.11
C ASN A 203 43.47 64.93 1.56
N PHE A 204 43.35 65.14 2.87
CA PHE A 204 42.91 66.41 3.44
C PHE A 204 44.06 67.43 3.30
N THR A 205 44.04 68.22 2.25
CA THR A 205 44.85 69.44 2.14
C THR A 205 44.05 70.60 2.71
N THR A 206 44.53 71.17 3.82
CA THR A 206 44.08 72.47 4.33
C THR A 206 44.67 73.60 3.49
N PRO A 207 43.93 74.71 3.34
CA PRO A 207 44.56 76.02 3.21
C PRO A 207 44.23 76.91 4.41
N HIS A 208 45.23 77.68 4.79
CA HIS A 208 45.24 78.67 5.86
C HIS A 208 44.95 80.07 5.28
N THR A 209 44.45 80.95 6.16
CA THR A 209 44.10 82.38 6.04
C THR A 209 42.87 82.77 5.23
#